data_AF-A0A6B3HPN1-F1
#
_entry.id   AF-A0A6B3HPN1-F1
#
_cell.length_a   1.000
_cell.length_b   1.000
_cell.length_c   1.000
_cell.angle_alpha   90.00
_cell.angle_beta   90.00
_cell.angle_gamma   90.00
#
_symmetry.space_group_name_H-M   'P 1'
#
loop_
_entity.id
_entity.type
_entity.pdbx_description
1 polymer ?
#
loop_
_entity_poly.entity_id
_entity_poly.type
_entity_poly.pdbx_seq_one_letter_code
_entity_poly.pdbx_strand_id
1 'polypeptide(L)' 'GVGRRSLLKAAGATAIASAVAAAGTGTAHASEDAPWDVIVIGAGYAGGTVARELTARGLSTLVLEARDRIG' A
#
# COMPACT_ATOMS: atom_id res chain seq x y z
N GLY A 1 4.22 22.63 -31.60
CA GLY A 1 4.53 22.96 -30.20
C GLY A 1 4.44 21.70 -29.36
N VAL A 2 5.34 21.50 -28.41
CA VAL A 2 5.32 20.31 -27.54
C VAL A 2 4.04 20.32 -26.69
N GLY A 3 3.21 19.28 -26.81
CA GLY A 3 1.95 19.19 -26.08
C GLY A 3 2.15 18.80 -24.61
N ARG A 4 1.26 19.26 -23.73
CA ARG A 4 1.27 19.00 -22.27
C ARG A 4 1.41 17.50 -21.92
N ARG A 5 0.78 16.64 -22.72
CA ARG A 5 0.88 15.16 -22.60
C ARG A 5 2.28 14.62 -22.88
N SER A 6 3.01 15.24 -23.80
CA SER A 6 4.36 14.82 -24.18
C SER A 6 5.37 15.21 -23.10
N LEU A 7 5.16 16.34 -22.43
CA LEU A 7 5.95 16.75 -21.26
C LEU A 7 5.75 15.79 -20.09
N LEU A 8 4.51 15.38 -19.81
CA LEU A 8 4.22 14.46 -18.69
C LEU A 8 4.84 13.07 -18.89
N LYS A 9 4.88 12.57 -20.13
CA LYS A 9 5.54 11.30 -20.48
C LYS A 9 7.07 11.39 -20.33
N ALA A 10 7.67 12.51 -20.75
CA ALA A 10 9.11 12.72 -20.67
C ALA A 10 9.60 12.92 -19.22
N ALA A 11 8.84 13.65 -18.39
CA ALA A 11 9.15 13.85 -16.98
C ALA A 11 8.88 12.60 -16.12
N GLY A 12 7.87 11.80 -16.46
CA GLY A 12 7.54 10.57 -15.73
C GLY A 12 8.59 9.48 -15.87
N ALA A 13 9.18 9.31 -17.06
CA ALA A 13 10.11 8.20 -17.33
C ALA A 13 11.42 8.28 -16.51
N THR A 14 11.96 9.48 -16.27
CA THR A 14 13.21 9.69 -15.53
C THR A 14 13.02 9.72 -14.01
N ALA A 15 11.86 10.19 -13.53
CA ALA A 15 11.54 10.20 -12.10
C ALA A 15 11.25 8.80 -11.54
N ILE A 16 10.62 7.91 -12.32
CA ILE A 16 10.30 6.55 -11.85
C ILE A 16 11.58 5.69 -11.74
N ALA A 17 12.52 5.83 -12.68
CA ALA A 17 13.75 5.05 -12.69
C ALA A 17 14.63 5.30 -11.44
N SER A 18 14.69 6.55 -10.97
CA SER A 18 15.45 6.91 -9.76
C SER A 18 14.71 6.55 -8.47
N ALA A 19 13.39 6.67 -8.43
CA ALA A 19 12.58 6.32 -7.26
C ALA A 19 12.56 4.81 -6.98
N VAL A 20 12.53 3.96 -8.01
CA VAL A 20 12.60 2.49 -7.83
C VAL A 20 13.95 2.05 -7.28
N ALA A 21 15.05 2.70 -7.68
CA ALA A 21 16.39 2.38 -7.16
C ALA A 21 16.61 2.87 -5.71
N ALA A 22 15.93 3.95 -5.31
CA ALA A 22 16.01 4.50 -3.95
C ALA A 22 15.04 3.83 -2.95
N ALA A 23 13.97 3.19 -3.43
CA ALA A 23 13.10 2.35 -2.63
C ALA A 23 13.82 1.04 -2.30
N GLY A 24 14.75 1.09 -1.36
CA GLY A 24 15.51 -0.07 -0.91
C GLY A 24 14.59 -1.24 -0.56
N THR A 25 14.89 -2.41 -1.09
CA THR A 25 14.32 -3.71 -0.68
C THR A 25 14.86 -4.11 0.69
N GLY A 26 14.52 -3.33 1.72
CA GLY A 26 14.73 -3.74 3.10
C GLY A 26 13.82 -4.93 3.42
N THR A 27 14.36 -5.96 4.06
CA THR A 27 13.56 -7.04 4.62
C THR A 27 12.78 -6.49 5.81
N ALA A 28 11.46 -6.51 5.73
CA ALA A 28 10.63 -6.20 6.89
C ALA A 28 10.82 -7.32 7.93
N HIS A 29 11.28 -6.95 9.12
CA HIS A 29 11.33 -7.85 10.28
C HIS A 29 10.16 -7.48 11.19
N ALA A 30 9.18 -8.38 11.31
CA ALA A 30 8.16 -8.28 12.34
C ALA A 30 8.73 -8.82 13.65
N SER A 31 8.42 -8.17 14.77
CA SER A 31 8.67 -8.74 16.09
C SER A 31 7.81 -9.97 16.30
N GLU A 32 8.33 -11.01 16.96
CA GLU A 32 7.56 -12.22 17.28
C GLU A 32 6.37 -11.92 18.22
N ASP A 33 6.47 -10.85 19.02
CA ASP A 33 5.40 -10.38 19.92
C ASP A 33 4.52 -9.28 19.30
N ALA A 34 4.40 -9.22 17.97
CA ALA A 34 3.51 -8.26 17.35
C ALA A 34 2.03 -8.55 17.74
N PRO A 35 1.25 -7.54 18.17
CA PRO A 35 -0.13 -7.73 18.61
C PRO A 35 -1.11 -8.07 17.47
N TRP A 36 -0.66 -7.95 16.22
CA TRP A 36 -1.44 -8.20 15.02
C TRP A 36 -0.63 -9.03 14.04
N ASP A 37 -1.25 -10.05 13.46
CA ASP A 37 -0.66 -10.87 12.39
C ASP A 37 -0.66 -10.09 11.06
N VAL A 38 -1.67 -9.25 10.83
CA VAL A 38 -1.86 -8.53 9.57
C VAL A 38 -2.35 -7.10 9.81
N ILE A 39 -1.74 -6.13 9.12
CA ILE A 39 -2.21 -4.74 9.07
C ILE A 39 -2.60 -4.40 7.63
N VAL A 40 -3.86 -4.03 7.42
CA VAL A 40 -4.41 -3.59 6.13
C VAL A 40 -4.53 -2.06 6.13
N ILE A 41 -3.93 -1.41 5.14
CA ILE A 41 -4.05 0.04 4.95
C ILE A 41 -5.09 0.34 3.88
N GLY A 42 -6.18 0.99 4.29
CA GLY A 42 -7.36 1.33 3.49
C GLY A 42 -8.55 0.42 3.78
N ALA A 43 -9.72 0.98 4.11
CA ALA A 43 -10.97 0.26 4.37
C ALA A 43 -11.99 0.39 3.22
N GLY A 44 -11.47 0.43 1.98
CA GLY A 44 -12.29 0.33 0.77
C GLY A 44 -12.69 -1.13 0.45
N TYR A 45 -13.21 -1.38 -0.75
CA TYR A 45 -13.68 -2.70 -1.17
C TYR A 45 -12.60 -3.80 -1.02
N ALA A 46 -11.39 -3.53 -1.51
CA ALA A 46 -10.27 -4.48 -1.43
C ALA A 46 -9.85 -4.73 0.03
N GLY A 47 -9.67 -3.66 0.80
CA GLY A 47 -9.21 -3.76 2.19
C GLY A 47 -10.21 -4.47 3.09
N GLY A 48 -11.50 -4.17 2.96
CA GLY A 48 -12.56 -4.88 3.68
C GLY A 48 -12.66 -6.36 3.29
N THR A 49 -12.45 -6.68 2.01
CA THR A 49 -12.42 -8.07 1.54
C THR A 49 -11.25 -8.85 2.14
N VAL A 50 -10.04 -8.27 2.12
CA VAL A 50 -8.85 -8.87 2.71
C VAL A 50 -9.04 -9.06 4.22
N ALA A 51 -9.49 -8.03 4.92
CA ALA A 51 -9.71 -8.08 6.36
C ALA A 51 -10.71 -9.18 6.76
N ARG A 52 -11.84 -9.27 6.03
CA ARG A 52 -12.84 -10.30 6.25
C ARG A 52 -12.27 -11.71 6.04
N GLU A 53 -11.57 -11.92 4.94
CA GLU A 53 -11.02 -13.24 4.59
C GLU A 53 -9.95 -13.71 5.59
N LEU A 54 -9.04 -12.83 5.99
CA LEU A 54 -7.95 -13.17 6.91
C LEU A 54 -8.46 -13.33 8.35
N THR A 55 -9.42 -12.52 8.78
CA THR A 55 -10.10 -12.71 10.08
C THR A 55 -10.86 -14.03 10.11
N ALA A 56 -11.54 -14.42 9.02
CA ALA A 56 -12.23 -15.71 8.93
C ALA A 56 -11.28 -16.91 8.99
N ARG A 57 -9.99 -16.72 8.68
CA ARG A 57 -8.93 -17.72 8.84
C ARG A 57 -8.29 -17.72 10.24
N GLY A 58 -8.79 -16.89 11.15
CA GLY A 58 -8.32 -16.80 12.53
C GLY A 58 -7.15 -15.86 12.76
N LEU A 59 -6.76 -15.04 11.78
CA LEU A 59 -5.66 -14.08 11.93
C LEU A 59 -6.14 -12.80 12.61
N SER A 60 -5.34 -12.31 13.57
CA SER A 60 -5.54 -11.01 14.19
C SER A 60 -5.24 -9.90 13.18
N THR A 61 -6.29 -9.24 12.68
CA THR A 61 -6.20 -8.29 11.57
C THR A 61 -6.59 -6.88 12.01
N LEU A 62 -5.69 -5.91 11.84
CA LEU A 62 -5.93 -4.48 12.03
C LEU A 62 -6.17 -3.80 10.69
N VAL A 63 -7.19 -2.95 10.59
CA VAL A 63 -7.46 -2.13 9.40
C VAL A 63 -7.32 -0.65 9.76
N LEU A 64 -6.54 0.09 8.97
CA LEU A 64 -6.34 1.54 9.13
C LEU A 64 -6.93 2.28 7.92
N GLU A 65 -7.84 3.22 8.15
CA GLU A 65 -8.43 4.07 7.11
C GLU A 65 -8.11 5.53 7.39
N ALA A 66 -7.78 6.29 6.35
CA ALA A 66 -7.37 7.69 6.49
C ALA A 66 -8.55 8.63 6.82
N ARG A 67 -9.78 8.18 6.54
CA ARG A 67 -11.02 8.94 6.74
C ARG A 67 -11.78 8.46 7.96
N ASP A 68 -12.83 9.20 8.30
CA ASP A 68 -13.82 8.90 9.33
C ASP A 68 -14.93 7.92 8.87
N ARG A 69 -14.79 7.34 7.68
CA ARG A 69 -15.75 6.38 7.08
C ARG A 69 -15.03 5.25 6.36
N ILE A 70 -15.69 4.10 6.32
CA ILE A 70 -15.32 2.98 5.44
C ILE A 70 -15.94 3.14 4.04
N GLY A 71 -15.46 2.36 3.07
CA GLY A 71 -15.92 2.42 1.67
C GLY A 71 -15.46 3.70 0.99
#